data_AF-A0A2M8P847-F1
#
_entry.id   AF-A0A2M8P847-F1
#
_cell.length_a   1.000
_cell.length_b   1.000
_cell.length_c   1.000
_cell.angle_alpha   90.00
_cell.angle_beta   90.00
_cell.angle_gamma   90.00
#
_symmetry.space_group_name_H-M   'P 1'
#
loop_
_entity.id
_entity.type
_entity.pdbx_description
1 polymer ?
#
loop_
_entity_poly.entity_id
_entity_poly.type
_entity_poly.pdbx_seq_one_letter_code
_entity_poly.pdbx_strand_id
1 'polypeptide(L)'
;IATQTAILWLAVVAAALLRFGGLGTAPLTDGEAELALQALQIAQGKAAVIQAYPLEVMVSAGLFFLFGSSNFLARFFAAASGTLLILAIISQRRRLGPSLTLVLALALAFDPALVAQS
;
A
#
# COMPACT_ATOMS: atom_id res chain seq x y z
N ILE A 1 20.23 15.18 14.93
CA ILE A 1 20.13 13.73 14.58
C ILE A 1 18.90 13.08 15.25
N ALA A 2 18.71 13.24 16.57
CA ALA A 2 17.55 12.69 17.28
C ALA A 2 16.19 13.27 16.78
N THR A 3 16.10 14.59 16.66
CA THR A 3 14.90 15.30 16.16
C THR A 3 14.49 14.85 14.75
N GLN A 4 15.46 14.75 13.84
CA GLN A 4 15.23 14.30 12.48
C GLN A 4 14.70 12.86 12.41
N THR A 5 15.23 11.98 13.26
CA THR A 5 14.79 10.58 13.32
C THR A 5 13.36 10.48 13.83
N ALA A 6 13.00 11.29 14.82
CA ALA A 6 11.62 11.38 15.32
C ALA A 6 10.64 11.83 14.24
N ILE A 7 11.01 12.84 13.44
CA ILE A 7 10.17 13.33 12.32
C ILE A 7 9.97 12.25 11.25
N LEU A 8 11.02 11.50 10.90
CA LEU A 8 10.91 10.41 9.92
C LEU A 8 9.98 9.29 10.41
N TRP A 9 10.10 8.89 11.68
CA TRP A 9 9.19 7.90 12.25
C TRP A 9 7.76 8.41 12.33
N LEU A 10 7.57 9.69 12.70
CA LEU A 10 6.25 10.31 12.69
C LEU A 10 5.65 10.32 11.27
N ALA A 11 6.45 10.60 10.23
CA ALA A 11 6.00 10.55 8.84
C ALA A 11 5.59 9.14 8.41
N VAL A 12 6.33 8.09 8.83
CA VAL A 12 5.96 6.69 8.58
C VAL A 12 4.63 6.34 9.25
N VAL A 13 4.47 6.71 10.52
CA VAL A 13 3.22 6.45 11.27
C VAL A 13 2.06 7.21 10.65
N ALA A 14 2.24 8.48 10.31
CA ALA A 14 1.22 9.30 9.65
C ALA A 14 0.83 8.69 8.29
N ALA A 15 1.79 8.30 7.46
CA ALA A 15 1.52 7.65 6.18
C ALA A 15 0.76 6.33 6.36
N ALA A 16 1.13 5.51 7.33
CA ALA A 16 0.42 4.28 7.63
C ALA A 16 -1.02 4.57 8.07
N LEU A 17 -1.24 5.52 8.99
CA LEU A 17 -2.58 5.88 9.45
C LEU A 17 -3.45 6.44 8.32
N LEU A 18 -2.89 7.30 7.47
CA LEU A 18 -3.61 7.90 6.35
C LEU A 18 -4.00 6.87 5.30
N ARG A 19 -3.10 5.92 5.00
CA ARG A 19 -3.39 4.83 4.07
C ARG A 19 -4.37 3.86 4.70
N PHE A 20 -3.97 3.13 5.74
CA PHE A 20 -4.78 2.09 6.39
C PHE A 20 -6.10 2.57 6.99
N GLY A 21 -6.22 3.83 7.40
CA GLY A 21 -7.41 4.38 8.03
C GLY A 21 -8.65 4.48 7.12
N GLY A 22 -8.46 4.53 5.79
CA GLY A 22 -9.55 4.70 4.82
C GLY A 22 -9.82 3.50 3.91
N LEU A 23 -9.04 2.41 4.03
CA LEU A 23 -8.96 1.35 3.00
C LEU A 23 -10.26 0.59 2.68
N GLY A 24 -11.33 0.77 3.45
CA GLY A 24 -12.62 0.13 3.21
C GLY A 24 -13.80 1.09 3.09
N THR A 25 -13.60 2.40 3.26
CA THR A 25 -14.70 3.37 3.33
C THR A 25 -15.15 3.84 1.95
N ALA A 26 -14.21 3.93 1.00
CA ALA A 26 -14.51 4.27 -0.39
C ALA A 26 -14.78 2.99 -1.20
N PRO A 27 -15.75 2.99 -2.12
CA PRO A 27 -15.93 1.89 -3.06
C PRO A 27 -14.66 1.66 -3.90
N LEU A 28 -14.50 0.44 -4.40
CA LEU A 28 -13.45 0.14 -5.37
C LEU A 28 -13.72 0.88 -6.67
N THR A 29 -12.66 1.35 -7.32
CA THR A 29 -12.70 1.76 -8.71
C THR A 29 -12.88 0.55 -9.62
N ASP A 30 -13.27 0.77 -10.88
CA ASP A 30 -13.47 -0.33 -11.84
C ASP A 30 -12.23 -1.22 -11.96
N GLY A 31 -11.03 -0.61 -12.03
CA GLY A 31 -9.77 -1.34 -12.12
C GLY A 31 -9.47 -2.18 -10.87
N GLU A 32 -9.67 -1.62 -9.67
CA GLU A 32 -9.45 -2.38 -8.43
C GLU A 32 -10.50 -3.49 -8.25
N ALA A 33 -11.74 -3.25 -8.68
CA ALA A 33 -12.81 -4.23 -8.65
C ALA A 33 -12.49 -5.42 -9.58
N GLU A 34 -11.95 -5.17 -10.77
CA GLU A 34 -11.49 -6.22 -11.68
C GLU A 34 -10.39 -7.08 -11.06
N LEU A 35 -9.40 -6.46 -10.40
CA LEU A 35 -8.32 -7.18 -9.71
C LEU A 35 -8.86 -7.98 -8.51
N ALA A 36 -9.75 -7.39 -7.71
CA ALA A 36 -10.38 -8.04 -6.57
C ALA A 36 -11.25 -9.23 -7.01
N LEU A 37 -11.98 -9.11 -8.14
CA LEU A 37 -12.76 -10.21 -8.71
C LEU A 37 -11.86 -11.36 -9.18
N GLN A 38 -10.75 -11.06 -9.85
CA GLN A 38 -9.76 -12.08 -10.22
C GLN A 38 -9.20 -12.79 -8.99
N ALA A 39 -8.82 -12.03 -7.95
CA ALA A 39 -8.33 -12.56 -6.69
C ALA A 39 -9.37 -13.47 -6.00
N LEU A 40 -10.65 -13.05 -6.00
CA LEU A 40 -11.75 -13.83 -5.43
C LEU A 40 -12.00 -15.13 -6.20
N GLN A 41 -11.98 -15.09 -7.53
CA GLN A 41 -12.11 -16.29 -8.36
C GLN A 41 -11.01 -17.30 -8.04
N ILE A 42 -9.75 -16.82 -7.92
CA ILE A 42 -8.60 -17.66 -7.58
C ILE A 42 -8.75 -18.24 -6.16
N ALA A 43 -9.15 -17.42 -5.18
CA ALA A 43 -9.40 -17.88 -3.81
C ALA A 43 -10.51 -18.95 -3.73
N GLN A 44 -11.47 -18.93 -4.66
CA GLN A 44 -12.53 -19.94 -4.80
C GLN A 44 -12.10 -21.16 -5.62
N GLY A 45 -10.84 -21.25 -6.05
CA GLY A 45 -10.33 -22.34 -6.88
C GLY A 45 -10.82 -22.32 -8.33
N LYS A 46 -11.36 -21.19 -8.80
CA LYS A 46 -11.77 -21.01 -10.20
C LYS A 46 -10.58 -20.56 -11.04
N ALA A 47 -10.56 -20.97 -12.31
CA ALA A 47 -9.62 -20.44 -13.27
C ALA A 47 -9.94 -18.96 -13.52
N ALA A 48 -8.98 -18.08 -13.23
CA ALA A 48 -9.04 -16.66 -13.56
C ALA A 48 -7.88 -16.31 -14.49
N VAL A 49 -8.16 -15.49 -15.51
CA VAL A 49 -7.11 -14.94 -16.37
C VAL A 49 -6.51 -13.75 -15.64
N ILE A 50 -5.26 -13.90 -15.20
CA ILE A 50 -4.51 -12.81 -14.57
C ILE A 50 -4.03 -11.87 -15.67
N GLN A 51 -4.61 -10.67 -15.73
CA GLN A 51 -4.30 -9.70 -16.79
C GLN A 51 -3.19 -8.73 -16.39
N ALA A 52 -3.41 -7.97 -15.31
CA ALA A 52 -2.51 -6.93 -14.84
C ALA A 52 -2.18 -7.13 -13.35
N TYR A 53 -1.01 -6.66 -12.93
CA TYR A 53 -0.55 -6.67 -11.52
C TYR A 53 -0.66 -8.06 -10.85
N PRO A 54 -0.04 -9.11 -11.43
CA PRO A 54 -0.20 -10.50 -10.97
C PRO A 54 0.17 -10.70 -9.50
N LEU A 55 1.16 -9.96 -9.00
CA LEU A 55 1.57 -10.03 -7.60
C LEU A 55 0.45 -9.58 -6.66
N GLU A 56 -0.22 -8.48 -6.99
CA GLU A 56 -1.31 -7.95 -6.19
C GLU A 56 -2.49 -8.91 -6.17
N VAL A 57 -2.87 -9.44 -7.34
CA VAL A 57 -3.94 -10.44 -7.46
C VAL A 57 -3.64 -11.70 -6.63
N MET A 58 -2.40 -12.20 -6.66
CA MET A 58 -2.00 -13.39 -5.91
C MET A 58 -2.00 -13.16 -4.39
N VAL A 59 -1.48 -12.01 -3.95
CA VAL A 59 -1.47 -11.66 -2.52
C VAL A 59 -2.91 -11.48 -2.02
N SER A 60 -3.73 -10.73 -2.75
CA SER A 60 -5.14 -10.53 -2.42
C SER A 60 -5.93 -11.84 -2.44
N ALA A 61 -5.64 -12.76 -3.36
CA ALA A 61 -6.25 -14.09 -3.37
C ALA A 61 -5.91 -14.89 -2.11
N GLY A 62 -4.64 -14.87 -1.67
CA GLY A 62 -4.22 -15.51 -0.42
C GLY A 62 -4.91 -14.88 0.81
N LEU A 63 -5.03 -13.56 0.86
CA LEU A 63 -5.74 -12.85 1.92
C LEU A 63 -7.23 -13.18 1.93
N PHE A 64 -7.88 -13.22 0.76
CA PHE A 64 -9.29 -13.58 0.63
C PHE A 64 -9.56 -15.03 0.98
N PHE A 65 -8.62 -15.93 0.68
CA PHE A 65 -8.72 -17.33 1.08
C PHE A 65 -8.71 -17.50 2.61
N LEU A 66 -7.88 -16.72 3.32
CA LEU A 66 -7.73 -16.81 4.78
C LEU A 66 -8.82 -16.05 5.56
N PHE A 67 -9.23 -14.87 5.08
CA PHE A 67 -10.06 -13.93 5.84
C PHE A 67 -11.39 -13.56 5.14
N GLY A 68 -11.63 -14.07 3.93
CA GLY A 68 -12.77 -13.69 3.09
C GLY A 68 -12.52 -12.44 2.25
N SER A 69 -13.43 -12.15 1.31
CA SER A 69 -13.32 -10.96 0.45
C SER A 69 -13.76 -9.69 1.16
N SER A 70 -12.94 -8.65 1.10
CA SER A 70 -13.34 -7.29 1.52
C SER A 70 -12.57 -6.22 0.75
N ASN A 71 -13.13 -5.02 0.63
CA ASN A 71 -12.47 -3.88 0.00
C ASN A 71 -11.14 -3.55 0.69
N PHE A 72 -11.12 -3.66 2.03
CA PHE A 72 -9.91 -3.46 2.82
C PHE A 72 -8.79 -4.42 2.41
N LEU A 73 -9.11 -5.72 2.27
CA LEU A 73 -8.12 -6.72 1.90
C LEU A 73 -7.68 -6.60 0.43
N ALA A 74 -8.57 -6.12 -0.45
CA ALA A 74 -8.23 -5.86 -1.86
C ALA A 74 -7.13 -4.80 -1.99
N ARG A 75 -7.23 -3.74 -1.17
CA ARG A 75 -6.29 -2.61 -1.17
C ARG A 75 -5.10 -2.78 -0.20
N PHE A 76 -5.15 -3.79 0.67
CA PHE A 76 -4.16 -3.99 1.74
C PHE A 76 -2.71 -4.03 1.22
N PHE A 77 -2.48 -4.75 0.12
CA PHE A 77 -1.16 -4.85 -0.46
C PHE A 77 -0.67 -3.53 -1.05
N ALA A 78 -1.54 -2.76 -1.70
CA ALA A 78 -1.22 -1.44 -2.23
C ALA A 78 -0.81 -0.48 -1.09
N ALA A 79 -1.59 -0.42 -0.01
CA ALA A 79 -1.27 0.38 1.19
C ALA A 79 0.04 -0.03 1.87
N ALA A 80 0.28 -1.34 1.99
CA ALA A 80 1.52 -1.86 2.54
C ALA A 80 2.72 -1.48 1.65
N SER A 81 2.58 -1.60 0.33
CA SER A 81 3.64 -1.27 -0.63
C SER A 81 4.04 0.22 -0.57
N GLY A 82 3.07 1.13 -0.48
CA GLY A 82 3.32 2.56 -0.32
C GLY A 82 4.05 2.89 0.99
N THR A 83 3.75 2.16 2.07
CA THR A 83 4.41 2.32 3.36
C THR A 83 5.84 1.77 3.33
N LEU A 84 6.04 0.60 2.70
CA LEU A 84 7.36 0.01 2.48
C LEU A 84 8.27 0.89 1.62
N LEU A 85 7.71 1.64 0.66
CA LEU A 85 8.48 2.58 -0.15
C LEU A 85 9.09 3.72 0.67
N ILE A 86 8.37 4.24 1.67
CA ILE A 86 8.91 5.23 2.62
C ILE A 86 10.05 4.62 3.45
N LEU A 87 9.88 3.38 3.92
CA LEU A 87 10.91 2.66 4.66
C LEU A 87 12.17 2.41 3.80
N ALA A 88 12.00 2.13 2.51
CA ALA A 88 13.11 2.00 1.57
C ALA A 88 13.93 3.30 1.52
N ILE A 89 13.28 4.45 1.30
CA ILE A 89 13.96 5.75 1.26
C ILE A 89 14.71 6.03 2.56
N ILE A 90 14.11 5.73 3.72
CA ILE A 90 14.77 5.87 5.03
C ILE A 90 15.97 4.93 5.15
N SER A 91 15.90 3.70 4.62
CA SER A 91 17.03 2.76 4.59
C SER A 91 18.20 3.31 3.75
N GLN A 92 17.90 3.97 2.64
CA GLN A 92 18.89 4.64 1.79
C GLN A 92 19.33 6.04 2.27
N ARG A 93 18.95 6.47 3.49
CA ARG A 93 19.30 7.80 4.03
C ARG A 93 20.79 8.15 3.99
N ARG A 94 21.66 7.14 4.10
CA ARG A 94 23.13 7.32 4.04
C ARG A 94 23.61 7.74 2.64
N ARG A 95 22.90 7.35 1.58
CA ARG A 95 23.21 7.69 0.18
C ARG A 95 22.56 8.99 -0.26
N LEU A 96 21.31 9.23 0.17
CA LEU A 96 20.51 10.40 -0.24
C LEU A 96 20.85 11.67 0.55
N GLY A 97 21.45 11.51 1.73
CA GLY A 97 21.69 12.61 2.64
C GLY A 97 20.45 12.99 3.46
N PRO A 98 20.65 13.64 4.62
CA PRO A 98 19.60 13.86 5.61
C PRO A 98 18.45 14.72 5.07
N SER A 99 18.73 15.86 4.43
CA SER A 99 17.70 16.80 3.99
C SER A 99 16.81 16.22 2.89
N LEU A 100 17.41 15.56 1.89
CA LEU A 100 16.67 14.96 0.78
C LEU A 100 15.79 13.79 1.24
N THR A 101 16.30 12.93 2.14
CA THR A 101 15.52 11.83 2.74
C THR A 101 14.28 12.36 3.44
N LEU A 102 14.40 13.49 4.15
CA LEU A 102 13.32 14.10 4.91
C LEU A 102 12.24 14.66 3.97
N VAL A 103 12.66 15.41 2.93
CA VAL A 103 11.75 15.95 1.93
C VAL A 103 11.01 14.84 1.19
N LEU A 104 11.72 13.80 0.74
CA LEU A 104 11.11 12.67 0.03
C LEU A 104 10.14 11.88 0.91
N ALA A 105 10.52 11.57 2.15
CA ALA A 105 9.66 10.84 3.07
C ALA A 105 8.37 11.60 3.39
N LEU A 106 8.46 12.92 3.61
CA LEU A 106 7.27 13.75 3.82
C LEU A 106 6.43 13.90 2.55
N ALA A 107 7.05 14.17 1.41
CA ALA A 107 6.34 14.29 0.13
C ALA A 107 5.54 13.02 -0.15
N LEU A 108 6.14 11.85 0.02
CA LEU A 108 5.47 10.56 -0.20
C LEU A 108 4.46 10.19 0.88
N ALA A 109 4.65 10.63 2.12
CA ALA A 109 3.69 10.41 3.20
C ALA A 109 2.37 11.17 2.97
N PHE A 110 2.46 12.37 2.40
CA PHE A 110 1.33 13.25 2.13
C PHE A 110 0.92 13.31 0.65
N ASP A 111 1.50 12.47 -0.20
CA ASP A 111 1.16 12.42 -1.62
C ASP A 111 -0.27 11.91 -1.80
N PRO A 112 -1.19 12.75 -2.33
CA PRO A 112 -2.59 12.37 -2.44
C PRO A 112 -2.84 11.28 -3.49
N ALA A 113 -2.00 11.15 -4.51
CA ALA A 113 -2.14 10.12 -5.54
C ALA A 113 -1.74 8.74 -5.00
N LEU A 114 -0.71 8.68 -4.14
CA LEU A 114 -0.35 7.46 -3.44
C LEU A 114 -1.37 7.09 -2.39
N VAL A 115 -1.91 8.05 -1.65
CA VAL A 115 -2.97 7.79 -0.66
C VAL A 115 -4.28 7.36 -1.34
N ALA A 116 -4.63 7.94 -2.49
CA ALA A 116 -5.86 7.58 -3.20
C ALA A 116 -5.83 6.18 -3.85
N GLN A 117 -4.63 5.69 -4.21
CA GLN A 117 -4.43 4.34 -4.75
C GLN A 117 -4.10 3.30 -3.68
N SER A 118 -4.13 3.67 -2.39
CA SER A 118 -3.89 2.72 -1.30
C SER A 118 -5.13 2.30 -0.57
#